data_AF-A0A645BNS1-F1
#
_entry.id   AF-A0A645BNS1-F1
#
_cell.length_a   1.000
_cell.length_b   1.000
_cell.length_c   1.000
_cell.angle_alpha   90.00
_cell.angle_beta   90.00
_cell.angle_gamma   90.00
#
_symmetry.space_group_name_H-M   'P 1'
#
loop_
_entity.id
_entity.type
_entity.pdbx_description
1 polymer ?
#
loop_
_entity_poly.entity_id
_entity_poly.type
_entity_poly.pdbx_seq_one_letter_code
_entity_poly.pdbx_strand_id
1 'polypeptide(L)' 'MIHITRIDYLNLKGLLITSKTIDIWHSRSGLDALMHHFAAVWNMNHHIACGEVLCIFKDYSKQL' A
#
# COMPACT_ATOMS: atom_id res chain seq x y z
N MET A 1 13.12 9.51 1.14
CA MET A 1 11.68 9.82 1.24
C MET A 1 11.00 9.17 0.06
N ILE A 2 9.80 8.61 0.24
CA ILE A 2 9.00 8.07 -0.87
C ILE A 2 7.65 8.78 -0.92
N HIS A 3 7.11 8.94 -2.12
CA HIS A 3 5.78 9.46 -2.38
C HIS A 3 4.92 8.36 -2.98
N ILE A 4 3.98 7.84 -2.20
CA ILE A 4 3.06 6.78 -2.63
C ILE A 4 1.85 7.44 -3.27
N THR A 5 1.56 7.07 -4.52
CA THR A 5 0.50 7.67 -5.33
C THR A 5 -0.67 6.73 -5.55
N ARG A 6 -0.47 5.43 -5.35
CA ARG A 6 -1.51 4.41 -5.52
C ARG A 6 -1.25 3.20 -4.63
N ILE A 7 -2.34 2.65 -4.12
CA ILE A 7 -2.38 1.37 -3.42
C ILE A 7 -3.33 0.43 -4.15
N ASP A 8 -2.88 -0.80 -4.37
CA ASP A 8 -3.66 -1.90 -4.91
C ASP A 8 -3.85 -2.98 -3.84
N TYR A 9 -5.10 -3.40 -3.64
CA TYR A 9 -5.47 -4.44 -2.69
C TYR A 9 -5.71 -5.73 -3.46
N LEU A 10 -4.93 -6.76 -3.16
CA LEU A 10 -5.01 -8.06 -3.83
C LEU A 10 -5.62 -9.10 -2.89
N ASN A 11 -6.41 -10.02 -3.44
CA ASN A 11 -6.89 -11.17 -2.69
C ASN A 11 -5.79 -12.21 -2.47
N LEU A 12 -6.10 -13.28 -1.73
CA LEU A 12 -5.16 -14.38 -1.45
C LEU A 12 -4.66 -15.14 -2.69
N LYS A 13 -5.22 -14.89 -3.87
CA LYS A 13 -4.79 -15.44 -5.16
C LYS A 13 -3.98 -14.44 -6.01
N GLY A 14 -3.68 -13.26 -5.46
CA GLY A 14 -3.01 -12.17 -6.18
C GLY A 14 -3.88 -11.40 -7.17
N LEU A 15 -5.21 -11.61 -7.18
CA LEU A 15 -6.11 -10.88 -8.06
C LEU A 15 -6.50 -9.54 -7.44
N LEU A 16 -6.54 -8.49 -8.27
CA LEU A 16 -6.93 -7.15 -7.86
C LEU A 16 -8.38 -7.11 -7.37
N ILE A 17 -8.56 -6.70 -6.12
CA ILE A 17 -9.88 -6.41 -5.52
C ILE A 17 -10.24 -4.95 -5.82
N THR A 18 -9.32 -4.03 -5.49
CA THR A 18 -9.53 -2.60 -5.69
C THR A 18 -8.23 -1.83 -5.78
N SER A 19 -8.31 -0.62 -6.33
CA SER A 19 -7.23 0.35 -6.38
C SER A 19 -7.69 1.66 -5.77
N LYS A 20 -6.80 2.32 -5.03
CA LYS A 20 -7.01 3.68 -4.52
C LYS A 20 -5.85 4.57 -4.90
N THR A 21 -6.17 5.70 -5.52
CA THR A 21 -5.24 6.82 -5.65
C THR A 21 -5.10 7.50 -4.30
N ILE A 22 -3.86 7.72 -3.87
CA ILE A 22 -3.54 8.31 -2.58
C ILE A 22 -2.40 9.32 -2.74
N ASP A 23 -2.17 10.13 -1.71
CA ASP A 23 -1.05 11.06 -1.65
C ASP A 23 -0.40 10.93 -0.27
N ILE A 24 0.64 10.10 -0.17
CA ILE A 24 1.31 9.82 1.10
C ILE A 24 2.82 9.98 0.94
N TRP A 25 3.40 10.80 1.82
CA TRP A 25 4.84 10.95 1.96
C TRP A 25 5.32 10.15 3.17
N HIS A 26 6.27 9.25 2.97
CA HIS A 26 6.75 8.35 4.02
C HIS A 26 8.25 8.13 3.94
N SER A 27 8.89 7.82 5.09
CA SER A 27 10.27 7.35 5.08
C SER A 27 10.39 6.05 4.29
N ARG A 28 11.55 5.80 3.67
CA ARG A 28 11.74 4.50 3.00
C ARG A 28 11.77 3.35 4.00
N SER A 29 12.32 3.59 5.19
CA SER A 29 12.22 2.68 6.33
C SER A 29 10.76 2.54 6.77
N GLY A 30 10.32 1.30 6.99
CA GLY A 30 8.98 1.00 7.51
C GLY A 30 7.87 0.91 6.47
N LEU A 31 8.18 0.89 5.17
CA LEU A 31 7.17 0.73 4.12
C LEU A 31 6.37 -0.58 4.29
N ASP A 32 7.02 -1.69 4.62
CA ASP A 32 6.36 -2.98 4.81
C ASP A 32 5.33 -2.93 5.96
N ALA A 33 5.69 -2.27 7.06
CA ALA A 33 4.78 -2.06 8.20
C ALA A 33 3.57 -1.20 7.81
N LEU A 34 3.79 -0.15 7.00
CA LEU A 34 2.71 0.67 6.45
C LEU A 34 1.77 -0.16 5.55
N MET A 35 2.32 -1.02 4.69
CA MET A 35 1.51 -1.89 3.81
C MET A 35 0.71 -2.92 4.62
N HIS A 36 1.30 -3.53 5.65
CA HIS A 36 0.58 -4.41 6.58
C HIS A 36 -0.57 -3.70 7.30
N HIS A 37 -0.34 -2.44 7.72
CA HIS A 37 -1.40 -1.63 8.31
C HIS A 37 -2.55 -1.39 7.33
N PHE A 38 -2.27 -1.04 6.07
CA PHE A 38 -3.32 -0.88 5.06
C PHE A 38 -4.11 -2.15 4.80
N ALA A 39 -3.45 -3.31 4.77
CA ALA A 39 -4.11 -4.60 4.60
C ALA A 39 -5.08 -4.87 5.77
N ALA A 40 -4.62 -4.66 7.01
CA ALA A 40 -5.43 -4.86 8.21
C ALA A 40 -6.65 -3.93 8.25
N VAL A 41 -6.47 -2.63 7.99
CA VAL A 41 -7.55 -1.64 7.96
C VAL A 41 -8.57 -1.98 6.86
N TRP A 42 -8.11 -2.40 5.69
CA TRP A 42 -9.00 -2.82 4.61
C TRP A 42 -9.87 -4.02 5.02
N ASN A 43 -9.25 -5.07 5.58
CA ASN A 43 -9.94 -6.29 5.99
C ASN A 43 -11.00 -6.02 7.07
N MET A 44 -10.71 -5.10 8.01
CA MET A 44 -11.67 -4.69 9.04
C MET A 44 -12.86 -3.91 8.46
N ASN A 45 -12.61 -3.02 7.49
CA ASN A 45 -13.66 -2.12 6.96
C ASN A 45 -14.53 -2.78 5.88
N HIS A 46 -13.98 -3.71 5.11
CA HIS A 46 -14.65 -4.27 3.95
C HIS A 46 -15.09 -5.73 4.13
N HIS A 47 -14.76 -6.37 5.25
CA HIS A 47 -15.04 -7.80 5.50
C HIS A 47 -14.61 -8.74 4.35
N ILE A 48 -13.61 -8.32 3.56
CA ILE A 48 -13.03 -9.08 2.44
C ILE A 48 -11.62 -9.48 2.84
N ALA A 49 -11.18 -10.69 2.47
CA ALA A 49 -9.80 -11.12 2.68
C ALA A 49 -8.85 -10.53 1.62
N CYS A 50 -8.24 -9.38 1.94
CA CYS A 50 -7.04 -8.88 1.27
C CYS A 50 -5.83 -9.66 1.77
N GLY A 51 -5.11 -10.31 0.85
CA GLY A 51 -3.90 -11.05 1.13
C GLY A 51 -2.64 -10.19 1.06
N GLU A 52 -2.62 -9.22 0.15
CA GLU A 52 -1.45 -8.40 -0.12
C GLU A 52 -1.85 -6.98 -0.53
N VAL A 53 -0.99 -6.02 -0.19
CA VAL A 53 -1.13 -4.62 -0.59
C VAL A 53 0.11 -4.22 -1.37
N LEU A 54 -0.09 -3.84 -2.63
CA LEU A 54 0.97 -3.29 -3.48
C LEU A 54 0.87 -1.77 -3.51
N CYS A 55 2.01 -1.09 -3.58
CA CYS A 55 2.04 0.35 -3.73
C CYS A 55 2.89 0.78 -4.92
N ILE A 56 2.42 1.83 -5.61
CA ILE A 56 3.19 2.54 -6.63
C ILE A 56 3.70 3.82 -5.98
N PHE A 57 5.02 4.00 -6.00
CA PHE A 57 5.66 5.13 -5.36
C PHE A 57 6.81 5.70 -6.20
N LYS A 58 7.09 6.98 -5.98
CA LYS A 58 8.32 7.65 -6.44
C LYS A 58 9.32 7.69 -5.30
N ASP A 59 10.55 7.25 -5.55
CA ASP A 59 11.62 7.29 -4.55
C ASP A 59 12.48 8.55 -4.71
N TYR A 60 12.42 9.40 -3.70
CA TYR A 60 13.19 10.65 -3.58
C TYR A 60 14.41 10.47 -2.67
N SER A 61 14.70 9.26 -2.17
CA SER A 61 15.84 9.03 -1.25
C SER A 61 17.21 9.28 -1.88
N LYS A 62 17.29 9.39 -3.21
CA LYS A 62 18.55 9.60 -3.97
C LYS A 62 18.68 10.99 -4.58
N GLN A 63 17.71 11.88 -4.37
CA GLN A 63 17.73 13.24 -4.94
C GLN A 63 18.38 14.27 -4.00
N LEU A 64 19.33 13.82 -3.18
CA LEU A 64 20.17 14.66 -2.33
C LEU A 64 21.55 14.80 -2.94
#